data_AF-A0A815NPM9-F1
#
_entry.id   AF-A0A815NPM9-F1
#
_cell.length_a   1.000
_cell.length_b   1.000
_cell.length_c   1.000
_cell.angle_alpha   90.00
_cell.angle_beta   90.00
_cell.angle_gamma   90.00
#
_symmetry.space_group_name_H-M   'P 1'
#
loop_
_entity.id
_entity.type
_entity.pdbx_description
1 polymer ?
#
loop_
_entity_poly.entity_id
_entity_poly.type
_entity_poly.pdbx_seq_one_letter_code
_entity_poly.pdbx_strand_id
1 'polypeptide(L)'
;MLFNRFATVACCAVISITCFCQKDISYKFGNITVKDFDVADSKIVHEDDGAVILYEAGETHFVGNKNDWFSYVFTCTKRIKILNKKALDLANVVIRLYKEDENEEVLSEIKATTFSLNNGNVTSVNMDKTGIFTEQEDKNHLLKKFTLPAVQEGSIIEYTYNHCNIYQEVG
;
A
#
# COMPACT_ATOMS: atom_id res chain seq x y z
N MET A 1 0.83 44.52 -31.98
CA MET A 1 0.42 43.11 -31.69
C MET A 1 1.52 42.25 -31.05
N LEU A 2 2.79 42.68 -30.94
CA LEU A 2 3.87 41.89 -30.34
C LEU A 2 3.94 41.94 -28.80
N PHE A 3 3.42 43.00 -28.17
CA PHE A 3 3.46 43.19 -26.71
C PHE A 3 2.60 42.17 -25.93
N ASN A 4 1.50 41.71 -26.53
CA ASN A 4 0.58 40.75 -25.89
C ASN A 4 1.11 39.31 -25.89
N ARG A 5 2.15 39.03 -26.71
CA ARG A 5 2.79 37.71 -26.83
C ARG A 5 3.85 37.50 -25.73
N PHE A 6 4.50 38.57 -25.27
CA PHE A 6 5.44 38.49 -24.13
C PHE A 6 4.71 38.33 -22.79
N ALA A 7 3.55 38.99 -22.63
CA ALA A 7 2.74 38.87 -21.42
C ALA A 7 2.17 37.45 -21.22
N THR A 8 1.81 36.76 -22.31
CA THR A 8 1.29 35.38 -22.25
C THR A 8 2.39 34.36 -21.92
N VAL A 9 3.61 34.53 -22.44
CA VAL A 9 4.76 33.67 -22.11
C VAL A 9 5.18 33.84 -20.64
N ALA A 10 5.16 35.08 -20.12
CA ALA A 10 5.45 35.35 -18.72
C ALA A 10 4.41 34.71 -17.77
N CYS A 11 3.14 34.66 -18.17
CA CYS A 11 2.07 34.07 -17.35
C CYS A 11 2.22 32.54 -17.21
N CYS A 12 2.64 31.84 -18.27
CA CYS A 12 2.88 30.40 -18.21
C CYS A 12 4.07 30.02 -17.30
N ALA A 13 5.12 30.86 -17.23
CA ALA A 13 6.30 30.60 -16.40
C ALA A 13 6.02 30.73 -14.89
N VAL A 14 5.03 31.53 -14.49
CA VAL A 14 4.65 31.72 -13.08
C VAL A 14 3.79 30.55 -12.57
N ILE A 15 3.01 29.91 -13.45
CA ILE A 15 2.18 28.74 -13.12
C ILE A 15 3.03 27.49 -12.89
N SER A 16 4.21 27.39 -13.51
CA SER A 16 5.13 26.25 -13.31
C SER A 16 5.78 26.19 -11.92
N ILE A 17 5.82 27.30 -11.18
CA ILE A 17 6.51 27.39 -9.87
C ILE A 17 5.59 26.95 -8.72
N THR A 18 4.27 26.89 -8.92
CA THR A 18 3.32 26.45 -7.89
C THR A 18 3.05 24.94 -7.89
N CYS A 19 3.74 24.16 -8.71
CA CYS A 19 3.72 22.70 -8.62
C CYS A 19 4.55 22.25 -7.41
N PHE A 20 4.03 22.44 -6.20
CA PHE A 20 4.46 21.67 -5.05
C PHE A 20 4.02 20.23 -5.29
N CYS A 21 4.89 19.44 -5.93
CA CYS A 21 4.73 18.00 -5.99
C CYS A 21 4.79 17.44 -4.57
N GLN A 22 4.15 16.28 -4.39
CA GLN A 22 3.77 15.68 -3.12
C GLN A 22 4.84 15.81 -2.04
N LYS A 23 4.43 16.32 -0.88
CA LYS A 23 5.26 16.42 0.32
C LYS A 23 5.75 15.02 0.65
N ASP A 24 7.05 14.76 0.53
CA ASP A 24 7.69 13.50 0.92
C ASP A 24 7.29 13.19 2.37
N ILE A 25 6.33 12.29 2.54
CA ILE A 25 6.06 11.69 3.83
C ILE A 25 7.17 10.67 3.95
N SER A 26 8.12 10.94 4.84
CA SER A 26 9.07 9.92 5.30
C SER A 26 8.27 8.80 5.97
N TYR A 27 7.76 7.90 5.15
CA TYR A 27 6.91 6.80 5.57
C TYR A 27 7.82 5.66 6.00
N LYS A 28 7.65 5.23 7.26
CA LYS A 28 8.34 4.06 7.79
C LYS A 28 7.30 3.07 8.26
N PHE A 29 7.31 1.89 7.64
CA PHE A 29 6.48 0.78 8.06
C PHE A 29 6.66 0.51 9.56
N GLY A 30 5.57 0.34 10.28
CA GLY A 30 5.54 0.06 11.71
C GLY A 30 5.75 1.26 12.63
N ASN A 31 6.02 2.46 12.09
CA ASN A 31 6.08 3.67 12.91
C ASN A 31 4.66 4.25 13.06
N ILE A 32 3.97 3.82 14.13
CA ILE A 32 2.66 4.34 14.52
C ILE A 32 2.78 5.03 15.88
N THR A 33 2.29 6.26 15.94
CA THR A 33 2.21 7.08 17.14
C THR A 33 0.77 7.20 17.62
N VAL A 34 0.58 7.64 18.86
CA VAL A 34 -0.77 7.87 19.43
C VAL A 34 -1.56 8.88 18.59
N LYS A 35 -0.89 9.81 17.90
CA LYS A 35 -1.54 10.82 17.04
C LYS A 35 -2.22 10.22 15.81
N ASP A 36 -1.69 9.11 15.28
CA ASP A 36 -2.28 8.43 14.12
C ASP A 36 -3.64 7.77 14.46
N PHE A 37 -3.95 7.63 15.76
CA PHE A 37 -5.25 7.18 16.24
C PHE A 37 -6.27 8.32 16.37
N ASP A 38 -5.91 9.58 16.18
CA ASP A 38 -6.90 10.67 16.17
C ASP A 38 -7.22 11.05 14.73
N VAL A 39 -8.46 10.81 14.29
CA VAL A 39 -8.88 11.05 12.89
C VAL A 39 -8.81 12.53 12.54
N ALA A 40 -9.04 13.42 13.51
CA ALA A 40 -9.00 14.86 13.28
C ALA A 40 -7.58 15.37 12.99
N ASP A 41 -6.57 14.76 13.61
CA ASP A 41 -5.16 15.06 13.40
C ASP A 41 -4.52 14.22 12.30
N SER A 42 -5.21 13.15 11.87
CA SER A 42 -4.77 12.26 10.80
C SER A 42 -4.94 12.89 9.43
N LYS A 43 -3.94 12.74 8.56
CA LYS A 43 -4.11 13.07 7.14
C LYS A 43 -4.88 11.94 6.46
N ILE A 44 -6.16 12.19 6.21
CA ILE A 44 -7.04 11.26 5.52
C ILE A 44 -6.67 11.24 4.03
N VAL A 45 -6.34 10.06 3.49
CA VAL A 45 -6.14 9.85 2.04
C VAL A 45 -7.48 9.58 1.37
N HIS A 46 -8.29 8.71 1.98
CA HIS A 46 -9.64 8.36 1.50
C HIS A 46 -10.49 7.84 2.67
N GLU A 47 -11.81 8.10 2.63
CA GLU A 47 -12.78 7.50 3.55
C GLU A 47 -13.49 6.33 2.85
N ASP A 48 -13.61 5.21 3.54
CA ASP A 48 -14.38 4.04 3.13
C ASP A 48 -15.47 3.79 4.19
N ASP A 49 -16.54 3.06 3.89
CA ASP A 49 -17.69 2.89 4.82
C ASP A 49 -17.26 2.19 6.12
N GLY A 50 -16.86 2.99 7.11
CA GLY A 50 -16.36 2.52 8.41
C GLY A 50 -14.86 2.42 8.56
N ALA A 51 -14.06 2.92 7.61
CA ALA A 51 -12.60 2.99 7.72
C ALA A 51 -12.02 4.23 7.07
N VAL A 52 -10.79 4.57 7.49
CA VAL A 52 -10.03 5.70 6.98
C VAL A 52 -8.69 5.20 6.49
N ILE A 53 -8.37 5.44 5.23
CA ILE A 53 -7.05 5.14 4.68
C ILE A 53 -6.12 6.28 5.09
N LEU A 54 -5.14 5.96 5.93
CA LEU A 54 -4.14 6.90 6.45
C LEU A 54 -2.93 7.01 5.52
N TYR A 55 -2.62 5.93 4.82
CA TYR A 55 -1.53 5.88 3.86
C TYR A 55 -1.78 4.80 2.82
N GLU A 56 -1.50 5.11 1.56
CA GLU A 56 -1.48 4.16 0.46
C GLU A 56 -0.39 4.60 -0.53
N ALA A 57 0.54 3.71 -0.82
CA ALA A 57 1.60 3.93 -1.80
C ALA A 57 1.90 2.65 -2.58
N GLY A 58 2.21 2.83 -3.85
CA GLY A 58 2.68 1.78 -4.75
C GLY A 58 3.99 2.23 -5.40
N GLU A 59 5.06 1.46 -5.21
CA GLU A 59 6.37 1.73 -5.77
C GLU A 59 6.74 0.64 -6.77
N THR A 60 7.23 1.01 -7.95
CA THR A 60 7.66 0.04 -8.97
C THR A 60 9.15 0.20 -9.24
N HIS A 61 9.89 -0.89 -9.10
CA HIS A 61 11.32 -0.95 -9.42
C HIS A 61 11.56 -1.92 -10.55
N PHE A 62 12.43 -1.55 -11.48
CA PHE A 62 12.90 -2.46 -12.53
C PHE A 62 14.21 -3.10 -12.08
N VAL A 63 14.27 -4.42 -12.14
CA VAL A 63 15.44 -5.23 -11.78
C VAL A 63 15.90 -6.01 -13.00
N GLY A 64 17.20 -6.09 -13.24
CA GLY A 64 17.75 -6.94 -14.30
C GLY A 64 17.43 -8.41 -14.03
N ASN A 65 17.08 -9.16 -15.06
CA ASN A 65 16.76 -10.58 -14.95
C ASN A 65 17.77 -11.46 -15.71
N LYS A 66 17.69 -12.78 -15.49
CA LYS A 66 18.61 -13.77 -16.08
C LYS A 66 18.47 -13.94 -17.60
N ASN A 67 17.46 -13.32 -18.22
CA ASN A 67 17.16 -13.42 -19.65
C ASN A 67 17.64 -12.19 -20.44
N ASP A 68 18.63 -11.45 -19.92
CA ASP A 68 19.10 -10.18 -20.49
C ASP A 68 17.97 -9.14 -20.68
N TRP A 69 16.96 -9.17 -19.79
CA TRP A 69 15.82 -8.26 -19.79
C TRP A 69 15.59 -7.64 -18.40
N PHE A 70 14.49 -6.89 -18.24
CA PHE A 70 14.08 -6.32 -16.95
C PHE A 70 12.79 -6.95 -16.44
N SER A 71 12.78 -7.31 -15.17
CA SER A 71 11.57 -7.64 -14.43
C SER A 71 11.14 -6.42 -13.62
N TYR A 72 9.87 -6.37 -13.21
CA TYR A 72 9.39 -5.35 -12.28
C TYR A 72 9.12 -5.96 -10.91
N VAL A 73 9.33 -5.16 -9.87
CA VAL A 73 8.92 -5.43 -8.49
C VAL A 73 8.02 -4.28 -8.08
N PHE A 74 6.75 -4.59 -7.81
CA PHE A 74 5.76 -3.64 -7.34
C PHE A 74 5.56 -3.81 -5.83
N THR A 75 5.96 -2.83 -5.05
CA THR A 75 5.75 -2.81 -3.59
C THR A 75 4.49 -2.01 -3.30
N CYS A 76 3.49 -2.68 -2.73
CA CYS A 76 2.27 -2.05 -2.24
C CYS A 76 2.37 -1.87 -0.74
N THR A 77 2.03 -0.70 -0.23
CA THR A 77 1.92 -0.45 1.21
C THR A 77 0.66 0.31 1.54
N LYS A 78 -0.11 -0.21 2.49
CA LYS A 78 -1.38 0.39 2.94
C LYS A 78 -1.43 0.46 4.47
N ARG A 79 -1.99 1.56 4.97
CA ARG A 79 -2.31 1.79 6.38
C ARG A 79 -3.75 2.29 6.48
N ILE A 80 -4.57 1.54 7.22
CA ILE A 80 -6.00 1.77 7.30
C ILE A 80 -6.41 1.79 8.77
N LYS A 81 -7.14 2.81 9.20
CA LYS A 81 -7.78 2.85 10.50
C LYS A 81 -9.21 2.34 10.39
N ILE A 82 -9.54 1.36 11.22
CA ILE A 82 -10.89 0.81 11.33
C ILE A 82 -11.70 1.70 12.29
N LEU A 83 -12.78 2.30 11.82
CA LEU A 83 -13.65 3.17 12.63
C LEU A 83 -14.84 2.44 13.22
N ASN A 84 -15.36 1.42 12.52
CA ASN A 84 -16.52 0.65 12.99
C ASN A 84 -16.45 -0.81 12.54
N LYS A 85 -17.38 -1.63 13.06
CA LYS A 85 -17.43 -3.07 12.78
C LYS A 85 -17.67 -3.45 11.31
N LYS A 86 -18.24 -2.56 10.49
CA LYS A 86 -18.49 -2.86 9.07
C LYS A 86 -17.18 -3.00 8.29
N ALA A 87 -16.14 -2.29 8.72
CA ALA A 87 -14.84 -2.32 8.05
C ALA A 87 -13.89 -3.41 8.58
N LEU A 88 -14.35 -4.30 9.46
CA LEU A 88 -13.52 -5.41 9.93
C LEU A 88 -13.11 -6.35 8.78
N ASP A 89 -13.91 -6.42 7.72
CA ASP A 89 -13.59 -7.21 6.54
C ASP A 89 -12.36 -6.68 5.77
N LEU A 90 -11.99 -5.41 5.94
CA LEU A 90 -10.75 -4.85 5.37
C LEU A 90 -9.48 -5.50 5.96
N ALA A 91 -9.60 -6.21 7.09
CA ALA A 91 -8.52 -7.02 7.64
C ALA A 91 -8.27 -8.31 6.83
N ASN A 92 -9.24 -8.75 6.03
CA ASN A 92 -9.12 -9.91 5.16
C ASN A 92 -8.65 -9.45 3.77
N VAL A 93 -7.35 -9.54 3.54
CA VAL A 93 -6.76 -9.10 2.28
C VAL A 93 -6.74 -10.27 1.31
N VAL A 94 -7.32 -10.05 0.13
CA VAL A 94 -7.33 -11.00 -0.99
C VAL A 94 -6.67 -10.33 -2.19
N ILE A 95 -5.64 -10.96 -2.73
CA ILE A 95 -4.89 -10.46 -3.88
C ILE A 95 -4.93 -11.52 -4.97
N ARG A 96 -5.40 -11.13 -6.14
CA ARG A 96 -5.43 -11.97 -7.34
C ARG A 96 -4.10 -11.89 -8.06
N LEU A 97 -3.56 -13.04 -8.41
CA LEU A 97 -2.30 -13.22 -9.11
C LEU A 97 -2.56 -13.94 -10.42
N TYR A 98 -1.95 -13.45 -11.48
CA TYR A 98 -2.03 -14.08 -12.79
C TYR A 98 -1.03 -15.23 -12.92
N LYS A 99 -1.41 -16.26 -13.67
CA LYS A 99 -0.58 -17.41 -14.00
C LYS A 99 -0.86 -17.85 -15.44
N GLU A 100 0.18 -18.10 -16.19
CA GLU A 100 0.14 -18.65 -17.54
C GLU A 100 1.36 -19.54 -17.77
N ASP A 101 1.11 -20.84 -17.91
CA ASP A 101 2.13 -21.88 -18.09
C ASP A 101 3.23 -21.84 -17.00
N GLU A 102 4.45 -21.46 -17.37
CA GLU A 102 5.61 -21.33 -16.46
C GLU A 102 5.73 -19.92 -15.85
N ASN A 103 4.92 -18.96 -16.31
CA ASN A 103 4.91 -17.59 -15.82
C ASN A 103 3.82 -17.43 -14.78
N GLU A 104 4.17 -17.05 -13.57
CA GLU A 104 3.20 -16.82 -12.50
C GLU A 104 3.55 -15.51 -11.78
N GLU A 105 2.56 -14.84 -11.23
CA GLU A 105 2.80 -13.71 -10.35
C GLU A 105 2.95 -14.24 -8.92
N VAL A 106 3.95 -13.73 -8.22
CA VAL A 106 4.27 -14.11 -6.86
C VAL A 106 4.14 -12.90 -5.96
N LEU A 107 3.54 -13.14 -4.79
CA LEU A 107 3.67 -12.24 -3.66
C LEU A 107 4.82 -12.68 -2.76
N SER A 108 5.74 -11.76 -2.53
CA SER A 108 6.86 -11.92 -1.61
C SER A 108 6.84 -10.81 -0.55
N GLU A 109 7.66 -10.99 0.49
CA GLU A 109 7.84 -10.03 1.58
C GLU A 109 6.55 -9.53 2.26
N ILE A 110 5.49 -10.35 2.27
CA ILE A 110 4.23 -10.00 2.92
C ILE A 110 4.48 -9.76 4.41
N LYS A 111 4.21 -8.54 4.86
CA LYS A 111 4.22 -8.11 6.26
C LYS A 111 2.89 -7.46 6.55
N ALA A 112 2.27 -7.84 7.65
CA ALA A 112 1.02 -7.26 8.08
C ALA A 112 1.01 -7.15 9.61
N THR A 113 0.57 -6.01 10.13
CA THR A 113 0.60 -5.69 11.54
C THR A 113 -0.67 -4.92 11.91
N THR A 114 -1.28 -5.33 13.03
CA THR A 114 -2.39 -4.61 13.64
C THR A 114 -1.89 -3.83 14.83
N PHE A 115 -2.29 -2.58 14.93
CA PHE A 115 -1.97 -1.67 16.01
C PHE A 115 -3.23 -1.30 16.77
N SER A 116 -3.16 -1.39 18.09
CA SER A 116 -4.25 -1.03 19.00
C SER A 116 -3.73 -0.10 20.08
N LEU A 117 -4.55 0.87 20.46
CA LEU A 117 -4.24 1.84 21.51
C LEU A 117 -4.87 1.37 22.82
N ASN A 118 -4.05 0.94 23.78
CA ASN A 118 -4.47 0.46 25.09
C ASN A 118 -3.91 1.38 26.18
N ASN A 119 -4.79 2.09 26.90
CA ASN A 119 -4.41 3.00 28.00
C ASN A 119 -3.31 4.02 27.61
N GLY A 120 -3.39 4.57 26.40
CA GLY A 120 -2.40 5.53 25.89
C GLY A 120 -1.10 4.92 25.35
N ASN A 121 -0.95 3.59 25.40
CA ASN A 121 0.17 2.87 24.82
C ASN A 121 -0.24 2.17 23.52
N VAL A 122 0.57 2.33 22.47
CA VAL A 122 0.39 1.61 21.20
C VAL A 122 0.97 0.20 21.37
N THR A 123 0.13 -0.80 21.09
CA THR A 123 0.49 -2.22 21.07
C THR A 123 0.34 -2.74 19.65
N SER A 124 1.27 -3.61 19.21
CA SER A 124 1.28 -4.16 17.85
C SER A 124 1.24 -5.67 17.86
N VAL A 125 0.44 -6.26 16.97
CA VAL A 125 0.38 -7.71 16.73
C VAL A 125 0.72 -7.96 15.27
N ASN A 126 1.85 -8.63 15.04
CA ASN A 126 2.26 -9.03 13.69
C ASN A 126 1.51 -10.29 13.27
N MET A 127 1.13 -10.34 12.00
CA MET A 127 0.61 -11.54 11.38
C MET A 127 1.71 -12.60 11.25
N ASP A 128 1.38 -13.85 11.56
CA ASP A 128 2.27 -14.97 11.29
C ASP A 128 2.28 -15.28 9.78
N LYS A 129 3.45 -15.59 9.24
CA LYS A 129 3.62 -16.03 7.85
C LYS A 129 2.85 -17.32 7.56
N THR A 130 2.58 -18.14 8.58
CA THR A 130 1.75 -19.34 8.46
C THR A 130 0.28 -19.03 8.16
N GLY A 131 -0.19 -17.79 8.43
CA GLY A 131 -1.55 -17.33 8.15
C GLY A 131 -1.79 -16.86 6.71
N ILE A 132 -0.85 -17.11 5.80
CA ILE A 132 -0.97 -16.74 4.38
C ILE A 132 -1.40 -17.97 3.60
N PHE A 133 -2.58 -17.89 2.98
CA PHE A 133 -3.18 -18.96 2.21
C PHE A 133 -3.12 -18.65 0.72
N THR A 134 -3.05 -19.70 -0.10
CA THR A 134 -3.12 -19.60 -1.56
C THR A 134 -4.21 -20.54 -2.04
N GLU A 135 -5.13 -20.02 -2.83
CA GLU A 135 -6.25 -20.77 -3.40
C GLU A 135 -6.20 -20.65 -4.92
N GLN A 136 -6.49 -21.74 -5.63
CA GLN A 136 -6.64 -21.69 -7.06
C GLN A 136 -8.07 -21.27 -7.41
N GLU A 137 -8.22 -20.14 -8.11
CA GLU A 137 -9.52 -19.64 -8.54
C GLU A 137 -9.91 -20.18 -9.91
N ASP A 138 -8.97 -20.14 -10.87
CA ASP A 138 -9.15 -20.73 -12.19
C ASP A 138 -7.82 -21.22 -12.79
N LYS A 139 -7.83 -21.58 -14.08
CA LYS A 139 -6.65 -22.09 -14.78
C LYS A 139 -5.48 -21.08 -14.75
N ASN A 140 -5.81 -19.80 -14.81
CA ASN A 140 -4.86 -18.71 -14.99
C ASN A 140 -4.80 -17.73 -13.80
N HIS A 141 -5.50 -18.02 -12.70
CA HIS A 141 -5.54 -17.13 -11.55
C HIS A 141 -5.42 -17.86 -10.21
N LEU A 142 -4.61 -17.28 -9.33
CA LEU A 142 -4.44 -17.67 -7.94
C LEU A 142 -4.90 -16.53 -7.04
N LEU A 143 -5.46 -16.87 -5.88
CA LEU A 143 -5.81 -15.93 -4.82
C LEU A 143 -4.87 -16.13 -3.64
N LYS A 144 -4.03 -15.14 -3.36
CA LYS A 144 -3.32 -15.04 -2.08
C LYS A 144 -4.22 -14.35 -1.08
N LYS A 145 -4.45 -15.00 0.06
CA LYS A 145 -5.32 -14.51 1.12
C LYS A 145 -4.56 -14.46 2.43
N PHE A 146 -4.73 -13.38 3.17
CA PHE A 146 -4.22 -13.29 4.53
C PHE A 146 -5.09 -12.38 5.38
N THR A 147 -5.16 -12.69 6.67
CA THR A 147 -6.01 -11.96 7.62
C THR A 147 -5.14 -11.38 8.72
N LEU A 148 -5.29 -10.09 8.96
CA LEU A 148 -4.60 -9.44 10.06
C LEU A 148 -5.21 -9.88 11.41
N PRO A 149 -4.39 -10.30 12.39
CA PRO A 149 -4.88 -10.73 13.69
C PRO A 149 -5.30 -9.55 14.57
N ALA A 150 -6.14 -9.81 15.57
CA ALA A 150 -6.48 -8.86 16.64
C ALA A 150 -7.08 -7.51 16.17
N VAL A 151 -7.71 -7.47 14.99
CA VAL A 151 -8.37 -6.27 14.47
C VAL A 151 -9.68 -6.02 15.21
N GLN A 152 -9.85 -4.80 15.71
CA GLN A 152 -11.02 -4.34 16.42
C GLN A 152 -11.39 -2.92 15.96
N GLU A 153 -12.55 -2.44 16.42
CA GLU A 153 -12.95 -1.05 16.24
C GLU A 153 -11.92 -0.11 16.87
N GLY A 154 -11.45 0.88 16.11
CA GLY A 154 -10.40 1.81 16.53
C GLY A 154 -8.97 1.32 16.27
N SER A 155 -8.77 0.07 15.84
CA SER A 155 -7.45 -0.43 15.45
C SER A 155 -6.96 0.19 14.14
N ILE A 156 -5.64 0.26 13.97
CA ILE A 156 -4.98 0.59 12.72
C ILE A 156 -4.35 -0.67 12.17
N ILE A 157 -4.66 -1.03 10.94
CA ILE A 157 -4.01 -2.12 10.20
C ILE A 157 -2.99 -1.54 9.24
N GLU A 158 -1.84 -2.19 9.13
CA GLU A 158 -0.79 -1.83 8.19
C GLU A 158 -0.28 -3.09 7.51
N TYR A 159 -0.20 -3.08 6.19
CA TYR A 159 0.39 -4.20 5.46
C TYR A 159 1.17 -3.72 4.24
N THR A 160 2.16 -4.52 3.89
CA THR A 160 2.98 -4.35 2.70
C THR A 160 3.27 -5.69 2.06
N TYR A 161 3.38 -5.71 0.74
CA TYR A 161 3.78 -6.88 -0.03
C TYR A 161 4.48 -6.45 -1.32
N ASN A 162 5.33 -7.33 -1.83
CA ASN A 162 5.93 -7.19 -3.14
C ASN A 162 5.21 -8.11 -4.12
N HIS A 163 4.73 -7.54 -5.21
CA HIS A 163 4.17 -8.23 -6.36
C HIS A 163 5.20 -8.26 -7.48
N CYS A 164 5.51 -9.45 -7.98
CA CYS A 164 6.44 -9.63 -9.08
C CYS A 164 6.04 -10.83 -9.95
N ASN A 165 6.52 -10.88 -11.19
CA ASN A 165 6.36 -12.04 -12.07
C ASN A 165 7.58 -12.99 -11.93
N ILE A 166 7.39 -14.32 -11.88
CA ILE A 166 8.43 -15.34 -11.59
C ILE A 166 9.48 -15.58 -12.68
N TYR A 167 9.90 -14.56 -13.44
CA TYR A 167 11.20 -14.64 -14.13
C TYR A 167 12.39 -14.55 -13.15
N GLN A 168 12.20 -15.05 -11.94
CA GLN A 168 12.96 -14.78 -10.74
C GLN A 168 13.46 -16.09 -10.14
N GLU A 169 14.59 -16.56 -10.64
CA GLU A 169 15.65 -16.75 -9.67
C GLU A 169 16.38 -15.40 -9.58
N VAL A 170 16.07 -14.64 -8.54
CA VAL A 170 16.87 -13.46 -8.18
C VAL A 170 18.18 -14.02 -7.61
N GLY A 171 19.29 -13.78 -8.33
CA GLY A 171 20.65 -14.12 -7.87
C GLY A 171 21.23 -13.04 -6.98
#